data_AF-A0A3B9GBZ8-F1
#
_entry.id   AF-A0A3B9GBZ8-F1
#
_cell.length_a   1.000
_cell.length_b   1.000
_cell.length_c   1.000
_cell.angle_alpha   90.00
_cell.angle_beta   90.00
_cell.angle_gamma   90.00
#
_symmetry.space_group_name_H-M   'P 1'
#
loop_
_entity.id
_entity.type
_entity.pdbx_description
1 polymer ?
#
loop_
_entity_poly.entity_id
_entity_poly.type
_entity_poly.pdbx_seq_one_letter_code
_entity_poly.pdbx_strand_id
1 'polypeptide(L)'
;MKSKRLPQNSFKTNQSLAEFTTRGESLFSQESENEVGKAEEISSVLANCFRESDESDLRLSDEFSKKTITFVITRCREILQSASKDSGCWAEVREFLEERLWKISRLKENLVMAERKCQMVRVKLEELSNPLNGEMNQKRVMACGMLLAESEMHRDHFRERVFMIIDQFVGRILAGTQNSPGGDVLEIRLRGVFGSL
;
A
#
# COMPACT_ATOMS: atom_id res chain seq x y z
N MET A 1 -18.88 51.58 4.64
CA MET A 1 -17.90 50.50 4.48
C MET A 1 -17.81 49.73 5.80
N LYS A 2 -18.29 48.48 5.84
CA LYS A 2 -18.23 47.62 7.04
C LYS A 2 -17.47 46.34 6.67
N SER A 3 -16.30 46.16 7.27
CA SER A 3 -15.46 44.96 7.11
C SER A 3 -16.13 43.77 7.81
N LYS A 4 -16.48 42.73 7.04
CA LYS A 4 -16.94 41.44 7.60
C LYS A 4 -15.70 40.57 7.83
N ARG A 5 -15.29 40.42 9.11
CA ARG A 5 -14.30 39.41 9.53
C ARG A 5 -14.95 38.03 9.50
N LEU A 6 -14.23 37.05 8.96
CA LEU A 6 -14.58 35.63 8.99
C LEU A 6 -14.36 35.06 10.42
N PRO A 7 -15.13 34.03 10.84
CA PRO A 7 -15.06 33.47 12.18
C PRO A 7 -13.77 32.66 12.42
N GLN A 8 -13.23 32.77 13.63
CA GLN A 8 -12.07 32.00 14.12
C GLN A 8 -12.47 30.53 14.26
N ASN A 9 -11.91 29.66 13.41
CA ASN A 9 -11.97 28.21 13.62
C ASN A 9 -10.93 27.82 14.68
N SER A 10 -11.43 27.33 15.81
CA SER A 10 -10.68 26.66 16.87
C SER A 10 -10.24 25.27 16.42
N PHE A 11 -9.16 25.19 15.63
CA PHE A 11 -8.45 23.93 15.48
C PHE A 11 -7.56 23.71 16.71
N LYS A 12 -7.96 22.74 17.53
CA LYS A 12 -7.07 22.12 18.53
C LYS A 12 -5.84 21.60 17.81
N THR A 13 -4.76 22.34 17.94
CA THR A 13 -3.44 22.04 17.38
C THR A 13 -2.92 20.71 17.97
N ASN A 14 -2.77 19.72 17.09
CA ASN A 14 -1.77 18.65 17.10
C ASN A 14 -1.36 18.10 18.47
N GLN A 15 -2.21 17.26 19.06
CA GLN A 15 -1.82 16.36 20.14
C GLN A 15 -0.79 15.31 19.67
N SER A 16 -0.75 15.01 18.36
CA SER A 16 0.17 14.03 17.77
C SER A 16 1.62 14.53 17.59
N LEU A 17 1.88 15.85 17.61
CA LEU A 17 3.24 16.37 17.42
C LEU A 17 4.04 16.35 18.74
N ALA A 18 3.37 16.54 19.87
CA ALA A 18 3.99 16.49 21.20
C ALA A 18 4.29 15.05 21.67
N GLU A 19 3.52 14.06 21.20
CA GLU A 19 3.80 12.64 21.47
C GLU A 19 4.99 12.11 20.66
N PHE A 20 5.38 12.79 19.58
CA PHE A 20 6.50 12.37 18.73
C PHE A 20 7.86 12.86 19.25
N THR A 21 7.93 14.03 19.88
CA THR A 21 9.18 14.60 20.43
C THR A 21 9.65 13.87 21.69
N THR A 22 8.73 13.32 22.49
CA THR A 22 9.08 12.65 23.75
C THR A 22 9.64 11.23 23.58
N ARG A 23 9.46 10.60 22.40
CA ARG A 23 9.91 9.23 22.16
C ARG A 23 11.35 9.12 21.62
N GLY A 24 11.96 10.23 21.19
CA GLY A 24 13.28 10.23 20.56
C GLY A 24 14.39 10.96 21.34
N GLU A 25 14.06 11.84 22.29
CA GLU A 25 15.05 12.75 22.88
C GLU A 25 15.66 12.29 24.22
N SER A 26 15.17 11.21 24.84
CA SER A 26 15.63 10.82 26.19
C SER A 26 16.90 9.95 26.24
N LEU A 27 17.45 9.50 25.10
CA LEU A 27 18.58 8.54 25.11
C LEU A 27 19.94 9.14 24.76
N PHE A 28 20.02 10.42 24.42
CA PHE A 28 21.26 11.05 23.92
C PHE A 28 22.02 11.91 24.96
N SER A 29 21.67 11.83 26.25
CA SER A 29 22.33 12.63 27.30
C SER A 29 22.84 11.78 28.47
N GLN A 30 23.44 10.63 28.16
CA GLN A 30 24.33 9.94 29.12
C GLN A 30 25.66 9.65 28.44
N GLU A 31 26.62 10.55 28.64
CA GLU A 31 28.04 10.19 28.65
C GLU A 31 28.24 9.10 29.71
N SER A 32 28.53 7.87 29.28
CA SER A 32 29.24 6.90 30.11
C SER A 32 29.90 5.82 29.26
N GLU A 33 31.19 5.69 29.51
CA GLU A 33 32.17 4.70 29.06
C GLU A 33 31.56 3.30 28.88
N ASN A 34 31.29 2.90 27.62
CA ASN A 34 31.24 1.51 27.10
C ASN A 34 30.62 1.50 25.68
N GLU A 35 31.33 2.07 24.70
CA GLU A 35 30.80 2.24 23.32
C GLU A 35 31.04 1.06 22.37
N VAL A 36 31.88 0.08 22.72
CA VAL A 36 32.22 -1.00 21.78
C VAL A 36 31.08 -2.03 21.62
N GLY A 37 30.33 -2.34 22.68
CA GLY A 37 29.27 -3.35 22.63
C GLY A 37 27.94 -2.87 22.04
N LYS A 38 27.59 -1.58 22.21
CA LYS A 38 26.32 -1.02 21.69
C LYS A 38 26.33 -0.85 20.17
N ALA A 39 27.49 -0.56 19.58
CA ALA A 39 27.64 -0.46 18.14
C ALA A 39 27.40 -1.82 17.45
N GLU A 40 27.90 -2.92 18.04
CA GLU A 40 27.66 -4.28 17.56
C GLU A 40 26.19 -4.70 17.75
N GLU A 41 25.58 -4.34 18.87
CA GLU A 41 24.16 -4.63 19.14
C GLU A 41 23.25 -3.87 18.15
N ILE A 42 23.47 -2.57 17.95
CA ILE A 42 22.73 -1.77 16.94
C ILE A 42 23.01 -2.29 15.52
N SER A 43 24.25 -2.64 15.21
CA SER A 43 24.62 -3.22 13.91
C SER A 43 23.92 -4.56 13.68
N SER A 44 23.79 -5.39 14.71
CA SER A 44 23.10 -6.68 14.63
C SER A 44 21.58 -6.52 14.50
N VAL A 45 20.98 -5.54 15.18
CA VAL A 45 19.55 -5.22 15.08
C VAL A 45 19.23 -4.66 13.69
N LEU A 46 20.05 -3.74 13.18
CA LEU A 46 19.93 -3.22 11.81
C LEU A 46 20.18 -4.31 10.77
N ALA A 47 21.20 -5.16 10.96
CA ALA A 47 21.47 -6.29 10.08
C ALA A 47 20.32 -7.31 10.09
N ASN A 48 19.59 -7.46 11.20
CA ASN A 48 18.38 -8.27 11.25
C ASN A 48 17.19 -7.60 10.53
N CYS A 49 17.13 -6.27 10.44
CA CYS A 49 16.15 -5.57 9.60
C CYS A 49 16.43 -5.70 8.09
N PHE A 50 17.69 -5.95 7.71
CA PHE A 50 18.12 -6.18 6.32
C PHE A 50 18.41 -7.65 6.01
N ARG A 51 18.25 -8.56 6.98
CA ARG A 51 18.10 -9.97 6.64
C ARG A 51 16.81 -10.07 5.87
N GLU A 52 16.93 -10.43 4.60
CA GLU A 52 15.82 -10.95 3.81
C GLU A 52 15.19 -12.07 4.64
N SER A 53 14.14 -11.74 5.39
CA SER A 53 13.26 -12.76 5.94
C SER A 53 12.74 -13.50 4.71
N ASP A 54 12.96 -14.81 4.67
CA ASP A 54 12.31 -15.71 3.73
C ASP A 54 10.87 -15.20 3.52
N GLU A 55 10.63 -14.72 2.29
CA GLU A 55 9.44 -14.09 1.76
C GLU A 55 8.31 -13.87 2.79
N SER A 56 7.99 -12.60 3.10
CA SER A 56 6.63 -12.26 3.53
C SER A 56 5.70 -12.48 2.33
N ASP A 57 5.49 -13.75 2.04
CA ASP A 57 4.88 -14.24 0.83
C ASP A 57 3.37 -14.03 1.02
N LEU A 58 2.93 -12.80 0.77
CA LEU A 58 1.56 -12.34 1.01
C LEU A 58 0.58 -13.40 0.48
N ARG A 59 -0.34 -13.89 1.31
CA ARG A 59 -1.26 -14.95 0.90
C ARG A 59 -2.67 -14.43 0.82
N LEU A 60 -3.45 -14.99 -0.11
CA LEU A 60 -4.90 -14.76 -0.13
C LEU A 60 -5.58 -15.06 1.21
N SER A 61 -5.04 -16.04 1.97
CA SER A 61 -5.56 -16.41 3.30
C SER A 61 -5.47 -15.30 4.34
N ASP A 62 -4.56 -14.33 4.13
CA ASP A 62 -4.36 -13.22 5.05
C ASP A 62 -5.43 -12.13 4.81
N GLU A 63 -5.99 -12.08 3.60
CA GLU A 63 -7.00 -11.09 3.17
C GLU A 63 -8.43 -11.63 3.27
N PHE A 64 -8.60 -12.92 2.95
CA PHE A 64 -9.90 -13.55 2.81
C PHE A 64 -9.96 -14.90 3.51
N SER A 65 -11.13 -15.21 4.06
CA SER A 65 -11.38 -16.55 4.61
C SER A 65 -11.26 -17.61 3.51
N LYS A 66 -10.80 -18.81 3.87
CA LYS A 66 -10.76 -19.96 2.95
C LYS A 66 -12.10 -20.21 2.26
N LYS A 67 -13.21 -20.04 3.00
CA LYS A 67 -14.58 -20.17 2.47
C LYS A 67 -14.86 -19.16 1.36
N THR A 68 -14.51 -17.89 1.56
CA THR A 68 -14.66 -16.84 0.55
C THR A 68 -13.81 -17.13 -0.68
N ILE A 69 -12.55 -17.52 -0.48
CA ILE A 69 -11.63 -17.84 -1.57
C ILE A 69 -12.20 -18.98 -2.43
N THR A 70 -12.57 -20.10 -1.81
CA THR A 70 -13.16 -21.24 -2.52
C THR A 70 -14.45 -20.86 -3.24
N PHE A 71 -15.34 -20.11 -2.58
CA PHE A 71 -16.61 -19.69 -3.18
C PHE A 71 -16.41 -18.83 -4.43
N VAL A 72 -15.50 -17.85 -4.36
CA VAL A 72 -15.17 -16.99 -5.51
C VAL A 72 -14.60 -17.79 -6.66
N ILE A 73 -13.62 -18.67 -6.39
CA ILE A 73 -13.00 -19.50 -7.43
C ILE A 73 -14.04 -20.38 -8.12
N THR A 74 -14.86 -21.09 -7.34
CA THR A 74 -15.88 -21.99 -7.89
C THR A 74 -16.90 -21.22 -8.72
N ARG A 75 -17.44 -20.12 -8.19
CA ARG A 75 -18.50 -19.39 -8.89
C ARG A 75 -18.01 -18.70 -10.15
N CYS A 76 -16.81 -18.11 -10.14
CA CYS A 76 -16.22 -17.54 -11.36
C CYS A 76 -15.99 -18.61 -12.43
N ARG A 77 -15.53 -19.80 -12.06
CA ARG A 77 -15.37 -20.92 -13.01
C ARG A 77 -16.69 -21.37 -13.60
N GLU A 78 -17.74 -21.49 -12.79
CA GLU A 78 -19.09 -21.84 -13.26
C GLU A 78 -19.61 -20.82 -14.29
N ILE A 79 -19.50 -19.52 -13.97
CA ILE A 79 -19.91 -18.46 -14.88
C ILE A 79 -19.11 -18.55 -16.19
N LEU A 80 -17.78 -18.64 -16.12
CA LEU A 80 -16.90 -18.73 -17.29
C LEU A 80 -17.12 -19.99 -18.15
N GLN A 81 -17.52 -21.12 -17.54
CA GLN A 81 -17.86 -22.34 -18.29
C GLN A 81 -19.21 -22.22 -19.00
N SER A 82 -20.21 -21.62 -18.33
CA SER A 82 -21.52 -21.36 -18.91
C SER A 82 -21.49 -20.31 -20.04
N ALA A 83 -20.49 -19.44 -19.99
CA ALA A 83 -20.27 -18.30 -20.86
C ALA A 83 -19.81 -18.58 -22.30
N SER A 84 -19.54 -19.85 -22.67
CA SER A 84 -19.07 -20.21 -24.04
C SER A 84 -20.01 -19.76 -25.19
N LYS A 85 -21.14 -19.11 -24.88
CA LYS A 85 -22.17 -18.65 -25.81
C LYS A 85 -22.58 -17.18 -25.68
N ASP A 86 -22.13 -16.42 -24.67
CA ASP A 86 -22.61 -15.04 -24.42
C ASP A 86 -21.50 -14.09 -23.90
N SER A 87 -21.45 -12.87 -24.45
CA SER A 87 -20.51 -11.81 -24.05
C SER A 87 -20.85 -11.15 -22.71
N GLY A 88 -22.08 -11.29 -22.22
CA GLY A 88 -22.55 -10.75 -20.94
C GLY A 88 -21.91 -11.36 -19.70
N CYS A 89 -21.26 -12.53 -19.83
CA CYS A 89 -20.65 -13.25 -18.71
C CYS A 89 -19.62 -12.44 -17.91
N TRP A 90 -18.87 -11.54 -18.55
CA TRP A 90 -17.85 -10.74 -17.88
C TRP A 90 -18.47 -9.67 -16.97
N ALA A 91 -19.66 -9.18 -17.32
CA ALA A 91 -20.43 -8.29 -16.45
C ALA A 91 -20.93 -9.05 -15.20
N GLU A 92 -21.43 -10.28 -15.38
CA GLU A 92 -21.84 -11.13 -14.24
C GLU A 92 -20.66 -11.45 -13.31
N VAL A 93 -19.50 -11.80 -13.87
CA VAL A 93 -18.28 -12.01 -13.08
C VAL A 93 -17.90 -10.74 -12.31
N ARG A 94 -17.97 -9.57 -12.97
CA ARG A 94 -17.66 -8.27 -12.34
C ARG A 94 -18.59 -7.98 -11.17
N GLU A 95 -19.91 -8.03 -11.38
CA GLU A 95 -20.91 -7.76 -10.34
C GLU A 95 -20.75 -8.71 -9.14
N PHE A 96 -20.53 -10.00 -9.40
CA PHE A 96 -20.26 -10.98 -8.34
C PHE A 96 -18.99 -10.66 -7.56
N LEU A 97 -17.90 -10.30 -8.24
CA LEU A 97 -16.64 -9.95 -7.59
C LEU A 97 -16.74 -8.64 -6.80
N GLU A 98 -17.47 -7.63 -7.29
CA GLU A 98 -17.72 -6.39 -6.54
C GLU A 98 -18.45 -6.68 -5.22
N GLU A 99 -19.48 -7.54 -5.24
CA GLU A 99 -20.22 -7.92 -4.03
C GLU A 99 -19.32 -8.66 -3.03
N ARG A 100 -18.55 -9.65 -3.51
CA ARG A 100 -17.82 -10.58 -2.64
C ARG A 100 -16.45 -10.07 -2.21
N LEU A 101 -15.82 -9.24 -3.02
CA LEU A 101 -14.47 -8.74 -2.82
C LEU A 101 -14.42 -7.22 -2.64
N TRP A 102 -15.49 -6.60 -2.13
CA TRP A 102 -15.55 -5.15 -1.84
C TRP A 102 -14.34 -4.60 -1.05
N LYS A 103 -13.68 -5.44 -0.25
CA LYS A 103 -12.46 -5.08 0.48
C LYS A 103 -11.29 -4.73 -0.45
N ILE A 104 -11.26 -5.28 -1.67
CA ILE A 104 -10.27 -4.93 -2.72
C ILE A 104 -10.46 -3.48 -3.14
N SER A 105 -11.70 -3.04 -3.38
CA SER A 105 -11.98 -1.65 -3.75
C SER A 105 -11.47 -0.69 -2.66
N ARG A 106 -11.73 -0.99 -1.39
CA ARG A 106 -11.17 -0.22 -0.26
C ARG A 106 -9.64 -0.26 -0.22
N LEU A 107 -9.03 -1.40 -0.53
CA LEU A 107 -7.56 -1.52 -0.59
C LEU A 107 -6.96 -0.67 -1.71
N LYS A 108 -7.62 -0.64 -2.89
CA LYS A 108 -7.23 0.22 -4.01
C LYS A 108 -7.41 1.70 -3.70
N GLU A 109 -8.49 2.09 -3.02
CA GLU A 109 -8.66 3.45 -2.52
C GLU A 109 -7.50 3.86 -1.60
N ASN A 110 -7.11 2.99 -0.66
CA ASN A 110 -5.96 3.23 0.20
C ASN A 110 -4.66 3.38 -0.60
N LEU A 111 -4.45 2.55 -1.62
CA LEU A 111 -3.31 2.65 -2.53
C LEU A 111 -3.27 4.01 -3.23
N VAL A 112 -4.38 4.46 -3.82
CA VAL A 112 -4.49 5.78 -4.48
C VAL A 112 -4.19 6.91 -3.50
N MET A 113 -4.68 6.82 -2.26
CA MET A 113 -4.38 7.83 -1.24
C MET A 113 -2.91 7.81 -0.82
N ALA A 114 -2.28 6.64 -0.74
CA ALA A 114 -0.85 6.51 -0.47
C ALA A 114 0.00 7.08 -1.61
N GLU A 115 -0.36 6.83 -2.87
CA GLU A 115 0.30 7.42 -4.05
C GLU A 115 0.22 8.96 -4.04
N ARG A 116 -0.96 9.51 -3.74
CA ARG A 116 -1.15 10.97 -3.59
C ARG A 116 -0.27 11.54 -2.49
N LYS A 117 -0.18 10.87 -1.35
CA LYS A 117 0.69 11.28 -0.24
C LYS A 117 2.17 11.26 -0.67
N CYS A 118 2.62 10.20 -1.32
CA CYS A 118 4.00 10.12 -1.84
C CYS A 118 4.29 11.29 -2.78
N GLN A 119 3.38 11.59 -3.71
CA GLN A 119 3.58 12.68 -4.65
C GLN A 119 3.64 14.05 -3.97
N MET A 120 2.75 14.30 -3.00
CA MET A 120 2.75 15.54 -2.23
C MET A 120 4.06 15.72 -1.44
N VAL A 121 4.53 14.66 -0.77
CA VAL A 121 5.78 14.71 0.00
C VAL A 121 6.98 14.88 -0.92
N ARG A 122 6.98 14.24 -2.10
CA ARG A 122 8.03 14.40 -3.12
C ARG A 122 8.14 15.84 -3.62
N VAL A 123 7.00 16.47 -3.95
CA VAL A 123 6.96 17.89 -4.32
C VAL A 123 7.49 18.76 -3.17
N LYS A 124 7.09 18.47 -1.92
CA LYS A 124 7.58 19.21 -0.76
C LYS A 124 9.10 19.06 -0.54
N LEU A 125 9.62 17.85 -0.73
CA LEU A 125 11.05 17.56 -0.64
C LEU A 125 11.83 18.33 -1.71
N GLU A 126 11.32 18.37 -2.94
CA GLU A 126 11.89 19.14 -4.03
C GLU A 126 11.96 20.64 -3.69
N GLU A 127 10.85 21.24 -3.21
CA GLU A 127 10.81 22.64 -2.78
C GLU A 127 11.80 22.95 -1.65
N LEU A 128 12.00 22.01 -0.72
CA LEU A 128 12.92 22.17 0.41
C LEU A 128 14.38 21.98 -0.01
N SER A 129 14.64 21.15 -1.01
CA SER A 129 15.98 20.86 -1.53
C SER A 129 16.46 21.95 -2.49
N ASN A 130 15.51 22.60 -3.19
CA ASN A 130 15.78 23.67 -4.16
C ASN A 130 15.02 24.97 -3.80
N PRO A 131 15.33 25.60 -2.66
CA PRO A 131 14.63 26.80 -2.22
C PRO A 131 15.01 28.03 -3.05
N LEU A 132 14.03 28.90 -3.34
CA LEU A 132 14.22 30.11 -4.18
C LEU A 132 15.23 31.11 -3.62
N ASN A 133 15.43 31.12 -2.31
CA ASN A 133 16.41 32.00 -1.64
C ASN A 133 17.80 31.36 -1.52
N GLY A 134 17.99 30.12 -1.98
CA GLY A 134 19.25 29.37 -1.89
C GLY A 134 19.60 28.84 -0.50
N GLU A 135 18.83 29.16 0.54
CA GLU A 135 19.09 28.73 1.91
C GLU A 135 18.42 27.38 2.20
N MET A 136 19.18 26.29 2.03
CA MET A 136 18.70 24.94 2.32
C MET A 136 18.75 24.62 3.81
N ASN A 137 17.63 24.15 4.37
CA ASN A 137 17.58 23.62 5.72
C ASN A 137 17.73 22.10 5.71
N GLN A 138 18.95 21.60 5.92
CA GLN A 138 19.28 20.18 5.88
C GLN A 138 18.40 19.32 6.80
N LYS A 139 18.05 19.80 8.00
CA LYS A 139 17.21 19.07 8.95
C LYS A 139 15.81 18.84 8.37
N ARG A 140 15.24 19.86 7.72
CA ARG A 140 13.91 19.77 7.09
C ARG A 140 13.91 18.90 5.85
N VAL A 141 14.97 18.98 5.03
CA VAL A 141 15.17 18.11 3.86
C VAL A 141 15.22 16.66 4.31
N MET A 142 16.06 16.34 5.31
CA MET A 142 16.20 14.99 5.84
C MET A 142 14.88 14.46 6.44
N ALA A 143 14.19 15.25 7.27
CA ALA A 143 12.90 14.86 7.83
C ALA A 143 11.84 14.58 6.74
N CYS A 144 11.79 15.41 5.69
CA CYS A 144 10.89 15.20 4.56
C CYS A 144 11.28 13.98 3.72
N GLY A 145 12.58 13.70 3.58
CA GLY A 145 13.08 12.50 2.89
C GLY A 145 12.71 11.21 3.64
N MET A 146 12.84 11.20 4.96
CA MET A 146 12.38 10.08 5.79
C MET A 146 10.87 9.85 5.67
N LEU A 147 10.07 10.92 5.71
CA LEU A 147 8.62 10.84 5.52
C LEU A 147 8.24 10.32 4.13
N LEU A 148 9.02 10.67 3.10
CA LEU A 148 8.83 10.15 1.75
C LEU A 148 9.06 8.63 1.75
N ALA A 149 10.20 8.18 2.26
CA ALA A 149 10.54 6.76 2.32
C ALA A 149 9.47 5.93 3.05
N GLU A 150 9.00 6.39 4.23
CA GLU A 150 7.90 5.73 4.96
C GLU A 150 6.60 5.69 4.13
N SER A 151 6.27 6.79 3.46
CA SER A 151 5.06 6.86 2.63
C SER A 151 5.16 5.92 1.41
N GLU A 152 6.35 5.78 0.83
CA GLU A 152 6.62 4.87 -0.28
C GLU A 152 6.51 3.41 0.16
N MET A 153 7.06 3.05 1.33
CA MET A 153 6.89 1.72 1.92
C MET A 153 5.41 1.38 2.12
N HIS A 154 4.60 2.31 2.62
CA HIS A 154 3.16 2.10 2.79
C HIS A 154 2.43 1.92 1.45
N ARG A 155 2.79 2.72 0.43
CA ARG A 155 2.26 2.59 -0.93
C ARG A 155 2.60 1.21 -1.51
N ASP A 156 3.85 0.81 -1.40
CA ASP A 156 4.35 -0.43 -1.99
C ASP A 156 3.71 -1.64 -1.31
N HIS A 157 3.53 -1.60 0.01
CA HIS A 157 2.77 -2.61 0.74
C HIS A 157 1.32 -2.76 0.23
N PHE A 158 0.59 -1.66 -0.01
CA PHE A 158 -0.75 -1.74 -0.59
C PHE A 158 -0.72 -2.28 -2.02
N ARG A 159 0.26 -1.86 -2.82
CA ARG A 159 0.43 -2.29 -4.21
C ARG A 159 0.69 -3.78 -4.31
N GLU A 160 1.61 -4.30 -3.49
CA GLU A 160 1.93 -5.72 -3.42
C GLU A 160 0.71 -6.56 -3.03
N ARG A 161 -0.05 -6.11 -2.03
CA ARG A 161 -1.29 -6.79 -1.61
C ARG A 161 -2.34 -6.82 -2.73
N VAL A 162 -2.58 -5.71 -3.42
CA VAL A 162 -3.50 -5.67 -4.56
C VAL A 162 -3.03 -6.62 -5.65
N PHE A 163 -1.75 -6.56 -6.02
CA PHE A 163 -1.17 -7.40 -7.07
C PHE A 163 -1.29 -8.89 -6.71
N MET A 164 -0.91 -9.26 -5.49
CA MET A 164 -1.02 -10.62 -4.95
C MET A 164 -2.44 -11.15 -5.02
N ILE A 165 -3.43 -10.37 -4.57
CA ILE A 165 -4.83 -10.80 -4.58
C ILE A 165 -5.28 -11.11 -6.00
N ILE A 166 -5.01 -10.19 -6.94
CA ILE A 166 -5.39 -10.36 -8.34
C ILE A 166 -4.69 -11.58 -8.93
N ASP A 167 -3.39 -11.70 -8.74
CA ASP A 167 -2.58 -12.77 -9.33
C ASP A 167 -3.01 -14.15 -8.82
N GLN A 168 -3.15 -14.31 -7.51
CA GLN A 168 -3.54 -15.59 -6.92
C GLN A 168 -5.00 -15.95 -7.27
N PHE A 169 -5.94 -15.00 -7.32
CA PHE A 169 -7.30 -15.31 -7.76
C PHE A 169 -7.36 -15.69 -9.24
N VAL A 170 -6.72 -14.91 -10.11
CA VAL A 170 -6.69 -15.19 -11.55
C VAL A 170 -6.04 -16.54 -11.82
N GLY A 171 -4.86 -16.79 -11.27
CA GLY A 171 -4.14 -18.05 -11.43
C GLY A 171 -4.92 -19.26 -10.92
N ARG A 172 -5.62 -19.11 -9.78
CA ARG A 172 -6.47 -20.20 -9.25
C ARG A 172 -7.75 -20.37 -10.05
N ILE A 173 -8.41 -19.31 -10.53
CA ILE A 173 -9.63 -19.42 -11.35
C ILE A 173 -9.30 -20.14 -12.66
N LEU A 174 -8.21 -19.76 -13.31
CA LEU A 174 -7.78 -20.27 -14.63
C LEU A 174 -6.84 -21.50 -14.55
N ALA A 175 -6.64 -22.07 -13.37
CA ALA A 175 -5.82 -23.27 -13.24
C ALA A 175 -6.36 -24.39 -14.14
N GLY A 176 -5.50 -24.91 -15.03
CA GLY A 176 -5.85 -25.91 -16.03
C GLY A 176 -6.25 -25.37 -17.41
N THR A 177 -6.39 -24.05 -17.59
CA THR A 177 -6.70 -23.43 -18.90
C THR A 177 -5.52 -22.69 -19.54
N GLN A 178 -4.40 -22.55 -18.83
CA GLN A 178 -3.24 -21.75 -19.24
C GLN A 178 -2.57 -22.26 -20.53
N ASN A 179 -2.54 -23.57 -20.76
CA ASN A 179 -1.94 -24.17 -21.96
C ASN A 179 -2.95 -24.40 -23.10
N SER A 180 -4.18 -23.90 -22.97
CA SER A 180 -5.23 -24.07 -23.98
C SER A 180 -5.26 -22.89 -24.95
N PRO A 181 -5.66 -23.09 -26.23
CA PRO A 181 -5.84 -21.99 -27.18
C PRO A 181 -6.80 -20.93 -26.61
N GLY A 182 -6.32 -19.70 -26.46
CA GLY A 182 -7.09 -18.59 -25.88
C GLY A 182 -6.95 -18.41 -24.35
N GLY A 183 -6.12 -19.21 -23.68
CA GLY A 183 -5.82 -19.07 -22.24
C GLY A 183 -5.33 -17.67 -21.88
N ASP A 184 -4.38 -17.11 -22.65
CA ASP A 184 -3.85 -15.76 -22.43
C ASP A 184 -4.93 -14.68 -22.53
N VAL A 185 -5.88 -14.84 -23.46
CA VAL A 185 -6.98 -13.89 -23.64
C VAL A 185 -7.93 -13.93 -22.44
N LEU A 186 -8.20 -15.13 -21.90
CA LEU A 186 -8.99 -15.29 -20.69
C LEU A 186 -8.30 -14.65 -19.48
N GLU A 187 -6.98 -14.84 -19.37
CA GLU A 187 -6.18 -14.23 -18.31
C GLU A 187 -6.23 -12.70 -18.37
N ILE A 188 -5.95 -12.12 -19.54
CA ILE A 188 -5.97 -10.66 -19.74
C ILE A 188 -7.35 -10.09 -19.39
N ARG A 189 -8.43 -10.74 -19.85
CA ARG A 189 -9.80 -10.29 -19.55
C ARG A 189 -10.12 -10.38 -18.07
N LEU A 190 -9.79 -11.49 -17.41
CA LEU A 190 -10.06 -11.66 -16.00
C LEU A 190 -9.25 -10.67 -15.15
N ARG A 191 -7.96 -10.45 -15.48
CA ARG A 191 -7.15 -9.38 -14.87
C ARG A 191 -7.78 -8.00 -15.09
N GLY A 192 -8.34 -7.74 -16.28
CA GLY A 192 -9.09 -6.51 -16.56
C GLY A 192 -10.32 -6.34 -15.66
N VAL A 193 -11.09 -7.42 -15.44
CA VAL A 193 -12.23 -7.39 -14.51
C VAL A 193 -11.78 -7.09 -13.09
N PHE A 194 -10.80 -7.83 -12.57
CA PHE A 194 -10.21 -7.57 -11.25
C PHE A 194 -9.61 -6.16 -11.15
N GLY A 195 -9.03 -5.65 -12.23
CA GLY A 195 -8.51 -4.29 -12.33
C GLY A 195 -9.60 -3.22 -12.20
N SER A 196 -10.82 -3.52 -12.63
CA SER A 196 -11.99 -2.62 -12.60
C SER A 196 -12.80 -2.62 -11.29
N LEU A 197 -12.52 -3.55 -10.37
CA LEU A 197 -13.06 -3.54 -9.00
C LEU A 197 -12.54 -2.35 -8.20
#